data_AF-A0A923AJN2-F1
#
_entry.id   AF-A0A923AJN2-F1
#
_cell.length_a   1.000
_cell.length_b   1.000
_cell.length_c   1.000
_cell.angle_alpha   90.00
_cell.angle_beta   90.00
_cell.angle_gamma   90.00
#
_symmetry.space_group_name_H-M   'P 1'
#
loop_
_entity.id
_entity.type
_entity.pdbx_description
1 polymer ?
#
loop_
_entity_poly.entity_id
_entity_poly.type
_entity_poly.pdbx_seq_one_letter_code
_entity_poly.pdbx_strand_id
1 'polypeptide(L)'
;MTASEFAFLALGLVLGVASGSAIVVVLGGRPPGEVRLTVRHDAVPRRAATLSSDAFTAPGEPARGGPADRRHLNRDAPGADPPPPSPYGAPGKPGVPVMRPVTAFSMPAGGPAPGIRIRTPVPSWPSVAAASAAPATSETGDRAAPGAIPIPPERDPSLDALRIQAVLAAERAQQAGLLTATALPEARSAPEPASGETAGPGRIPDAPAIDATPALVRILRGDRHALLRTVKALAGADDALRRPWRAAMAGLADALIRRAIERGLLDFPVGNPFWDTFTTAQCRSIAEALAALGFRFDGIDGWADERIPSYRDLTAAVAVAGLEPRRIRAWPTQEEIAALYREVTVAADELVAGQVVQLELTEVQELVGAQTLDLELLWRQWEVARAVLAAPIGSS
;
A
#
# COMPACT_ATOMS: atom_id res chain seq x y z
N MET A 1 -34.33 -18.37 23.53
CA MET A 1 -33.17 -17.98 24.34
C MET A 1 -33.62 -17.87 25.78
N THR A 2 -33.02 -18.63 26.70
CA THR A 2 -33.42 -18.61 28.11
C THR A 2 -32.64 -17.54 28.88
N ALA A 3 -33.20 -17.01 29.97
CA ALA A 3 -32.54 -15.99 30.80
C ALA A 3 -31.14 -16.43 31.30
N SER A 4 -30.97 -17.74 31.52
CA SER A 4 -29.67 -18.35 31.86
C SER A 4 -28.64 -18.22 30.74
N GLU A 5 -29.05 -18.39 29.48
CA GLU A 5 -28.18 -18.32 28.30
C GLU A 5 -27.66 -16.88 28.08
N PHE A 6 -28.53 -15.90 28.29
CA PHE A 6 -28.14 -14.48 28.24
C PHE A 6 -27.18 -14.12 29.39
N ALA A 7 -27.42 -14.61 30.60
CA ALA A 7 -26.53 -14.38 31.74
C ALA A 7 -25.13 -14.98 31.51
N PHE A 8 -25.04 -16.17 30.90
CA PHE A 8 -23.75 -16.77 30.54
C PHE A 8 -22.99 -15.97 29.49
N LEU A 9 -23.67 -15.42 28.47
CA LEU A 9 -23.03 -14.57 27.48
C LEU A 9 -22.58 -13.22 28.05
N ALA A 10 -23.40 -12.60 28.89
CA ALA A 10 -23.04 -11.35 29.56
C ALA A 10 -21.83 -11.55 30.48
N LEU A 11 -21.81 -12.64 31.25
CA LEU A 11 -20.68 -12.99 32.11
C LEU A 11 -19.41 -13.30 31.29
N GLY A 12 -19.54 -14.04 30.19
CA GLY A 12 -18.43 -14.35 29.29
C GLY A 12 -17.83 -13.10 28.64
N LEU A 13 -18.67 -12.14 28.24
CA LEU A 13 -18.24 -10.86 27.69
C LEU A 13 -17.47 -10.03 28.73
N VAL A 14 -18.04 -9.87 29.94
CA VAL A 14 -17.40 -9.10 31.01
C VAL A 14 -16.06 -9.71 31.41
N LEU A 15 -16.00 -11.04 31.54
CA LEU A 15 -14.76 -11.74 31.88
C LEU A 15 -13.73 -11.68 30.75
N GLY A 16 -14.19 -11.78 29.49
CA GLY A 16 -13.35 -11.64 28.30
C GLY A 16 -12.72 -10.26 28.17
N VAL A 17 -13.49 -9.18 28.41
CA VAL A 17 -12.99 -7.80 28.38
C VAL A 17 -11.97 -7.55 29.51
N ALA A 18 -12.27 -8.02 30.72
CA ALA A 18 -11.34 -7.91 31.84
C ALA A 18 -10.04 -8.69 31.60
N SER A 19 -10.13 -9.92 31.07
CA SER A 19 -8.95 -10.74 30.77
C SER A 19 -8.13 -10.18 29.61
N GLY A 20 -8.78 -9.68 28.55
CA GLY A 20 -8.11 -9.07 27.40
C GLY A 20 -7.34 -7.80 27.77
N SER A 21 -7.94 -6.93 28.59
CA SER A 21 -7.27 -5.69 29.04
C SER A 21 -6.05 -5.97 29.91
N ALA A 22 -6.08 -7.00 30.77
CA ALA A 22 -4.93 -7.40 31.58
C ALA A 22 -3.74 -7.87 30.71
N ILE A 23 -4.00 -8.60 29.62
CA ILE A 23 -2.94 -9.08 28.71
C ILE A 23 -2.24 -7.91 28.00
N VAL A 24 -3.00 -6.90 27.56
CA VAL A 24 -2.43 -5.71 26.91
C VAL A 24 -1.53 -4.93 27.86
N VAL A 25 -1.92 -4.79 29.13
CA VAL A 25 -1.10 -4.13 30.16
C VAL A 25 0.19 -4.90 30.44
N VAL A 26 0.12 -6.24 30.49
CA VAL A 26 1.32 -7.08 30.70
C VAL A 26 2.28 -7.04 29.51
N LEU A 27 1.76 -6.99 28.28
CA LEU A 27 2.57 -6.85 27.07
C LEU A 27 3.19 -5.45 26.93
N GLY A 28 2.44 -4.40 27.27
CA GLY A 28 2.91 -3.01 27.25
C GLY A 28 3.87 -2.64 28.40
N GLY A 29 3.87 -3.43 29.48
CA GLY A 29 4.75 -3.23 30.64
C GLY A 29 6.14 -3.84 30.49
N ARG A 30 6.45 -4.55 29.38
CA ARG A 30 7.81 -5.04 29.16
C ARG A 30 8.73 -3.83 28.92
N PRO A 31 9.72 -3.58 29.79
CA PRO A 31 10.72 -2.56 29.52
C PRO A 31 11.42 -2.90 28.19
N PRO A 32 11.72 -1.91 27.33
CA PRO A 32 12.43 -2.18 26.09
C PRO A 32 13.71 -2.93 26.44
N GLY A 33 13.88 -4.14 25.87
CA GLY A 33 15.07 -4.94 26.11
C GLY A 33 16.30 -4.11 25.77
N GLU A 34 17.23 -3.99 26.72
CA GLU A 34 18.47 -3.24 26.55
C GLU A 34 19.28 -3.89 25.40
N VAL A 35 19.21 -3.32 24.20
CA VAL A 35 19.97 -3.78 23.04
C VAL A 35 21.41 -3.34 23.23
N ARG A 36 22.23 -4.24 23.78
CA ARG A 36 23.68 -4.02 23.97
C ARG A 36 24.39 -4.11 22.62
N LEU A 37 24.43 -2.99 21.91
CA LEU A 37 25.28 -2.82 20.73
C LEU A 37 26.75 -2.76 21.16
N THR A 38 27.47 -3.87 21.00
CA THR A 38 28.92 -3.90 21.12
C THR A 38 29.54 -3.44 19.81
N VAL A 39 29.79 -2.14 19.70
CA VAL A 39 30.53 -1.57 18.57
C VAL A 39 32.00 -1.96 18.71
N ARG A 40 32.48 -2.88 17.86
CA ARG A 40 33.91 -3.17 17.75
C ARG A 40 34.57 -2.04 16.96
N HIS A 41 35.70 -1.54 17.47
CA HIS A 41 36.44 -0.39 16.92
C HIS A 41 37.05 -0.63 15.51
N ASP A 42 36.74 -1.75 14.87
CA ASP A 42 37.28 -2.16 13.55
C ASP A 42 36.17 -2.46 12.53
N ALA A 43 34.92 -2.05 12.80
CA ALA A 43 33.78 -2.27 11.90
C ALA A 43 33.69 -1.26 10.74
N VAL A 44 34.63 -0.31 10.62
CA VAL A 44 34.69 0.63 9.50
C VAL A 44 35.54 0.02 8.38
N PRO A 45 34.97 -0.36 7.22
CA PRO A 45 35.76 -0.86 6.11
C PRO A 45 36.70 0.26 5.65
N ARG A 46 38.01 0.07 5.85
CA ARG A 46 39.04 0.96 5.28
C ARG A 46 39.09 0.79 3.77
N ARG A 47 38.09 1.30 3.04
CA ARG A 47 38.22 1.55 1.60
C ARG A 47 38.65 3.01 1.44
N ALA A 48 39.94 3.18 1.13
CA ALA A 48 40.46 4.40 0.55
C ALA A 48 39.86 4.57 -0.85
N ALA A 49 38.64 5.13 -0.91
CA ALA A 49 38.06 5.64 -2.14
C ALA A 49 37.93 7.16 -1.97
N THR A 50 38.85 7.89 -2.58
CA THR A 50 38.86 9.35 -2.59
C THR A 50 37.59 9.88 -3.27
N LEU A 51 37.07 10.98 -2.72
CA LEU A 51 35.85 11.73 -3.03
C LEU A 51 35.73 12.31 -4.46
N SER A 52 36.24 11.63 -5.48
CA SER A 52 36.14 12.04 -6.90
C SER A 52 35.44 11.02 -7.79
N SER A 53 34.79 10.00 -7.23
CA SER A 53 34.00 9.05 -8.01
C SER A 53 32.58 9.59 -8.18
N ASP A 54 32.30 10.04 -9.40
CA ASP A 54 31.04 10.60 -9.87
C ASP A 54 29.85 9.66 -9.60
N ALA A 55 28.92 10.10 -8.74
CA ALA A 55 27.76 9.33 -8.29
C ALA A 55 26.67 9.17 -9.36
N PHE A 56 26.88 9.68 -10.58
CA PHE A 56 25.92 9.59 -11.68
C PHE A 56 26.33 8.64 -12.81
N THR A 57 27.41 7.88 -12.64
CA THR A 57 27.74 6.81 -13.60
C THR A 57 27.08 5.51 -13.16
N ALA A 58 25.97 5.15 -13.82
CA ALA A 58 25.41 3.81 -13.71
C ALA A 58 26.49 2.75 -14.04
N PRO A 59 26.48 1.56 -13.42
CA PRO A 59 27.35 0.46 -13.84
C PRO A 59 26.98 0.07 -15.27
N GLY A 60 27.72 0.64 -16.22
CA GLY A 60 27.55 0.44 -17.64
C GLY A 60 27.89 -1.00 -17.99
N GLU A 61 26.91 -1.70 -18.55
CA GLU A 61 27.13 -2.86 -19.39
C GLU A 61 28.23 -2.52 -20.43
N PRO A 62 29.29 -3.34 -20.57
CA PRO A 62 30.39 -3.00 -21.47
C PRO A 62 29.86 -2.86 -22.90
N ALA A 63 30.13 -1.72 -23.52
CA ALA A 63 29.69 -1.39 -24.87
C ALA A 63 30.05 -2.53 -25.84
N ARG A 64 29.01 -3.23 -26.33
CA ARG A 64 29.11 -4.31 -27.30
C ARG A 64 29.53 -3.73 -28.65
N GLY A 65 30.68 -4.16 -29.19
CA GLY A 65 31.17 -3.72 -30.50
C GLY A 65 32.49 -2.96 -30.54
N GLY A 66 33.37 -3.14 -29.54
CA GLY A 66 34.73 -2.59 -29.60
C GLY A 66 35.61 -3.27 -30.69
N PRO A 67 36.58 -2.56 -31.28
CA PRO A 67 37.44 -3.08 -32.37
C PRO A 67 38.34 -4.28 -32.00
N ALA A 68 38.30 -4.75 -30.75
CA ALA A 68 38.95 -5.97 -30.29
C ALA A 68 38.08 -7.24 -30.39
N ASP A 69 36.79 -7.12 -30.77
CA ASP A 69 35.82 -8.21 -30.79
C ASP A 69 35.91 -9.05 -32.08
N ARG A 70 37.14 -9.43 -32.45
CA ARG A 70 37.45 -10.31 -33.59
C ARG A 70 38.13 -11.57 -33.11
N ARG A 71 37.40 -12.47 -32.45
CA ARG A 71 37.77 -13.90 -32.38
C ARG A 71 36.55 -14.71 -31.95
N HIS A 72 36.36 -15.86 -32.59
CA HIS A 72 35.32 -16.88 -32.37
C HIS A 72 34.08 -16.85 -33.26
N LEU A 73 34.28 -16.76 -34.58
CA LEU A 73 33.43 -17.48 -35.54
C LEU A 73 34.33 -18.28 -36.49
N ASN A 74 34.85 -19.40 -35.99
CA ASN A 74 35.30 -20.49 -36.84
C ASN A 74 35.36 -21.80 -36.05
N ARG A 75 34.23 -22.48 -35.88
CA ARG A 75 34.21 -23.96 -35.79
C ARG A 75 32.80 -24.53 -35.94
N ASP A 76 32.64 -25.31 -37.00
CA ASP A 76 31.75 -26.47 -37.18
C ASP A 76 30.22 -26.26 -37.20
N ALA A 77 29.69 -26.08 -38.41
CA ALA A 77 28.34 -26.54 -38.77
C ALA A 77 28.41 -27.29 -40.13
N PRO A 78 28.03 -28.58 -40.19
CA PRO A 78 27.93 -29.30 -41.45
C PRO A 78 26.55 -29.10 -42.09
N GLY A 79 26.56 -28.80 -43.40
CA GLY A 79 25.75 -29.50 -44.40
C GLY A 79 24.27 -29.18 -44.54
N ALA A 80 24.00 -28.34 -45.55
CA ALA A 80 22.88 -28.44 -46.50
C ALA A 80 21.47 -28.04 -46.03
N ASP A 81 21.12 -26.77 -46.29
CA ASP A 81 19.87 -26.38 -46.95
C ASP A 81 20.06 -25.03 -47.68
N PRO A 82 19.57 -24.86 -48.93
CA PRO A 82 19.64 -23.58 -49.62
C PRO A 82 18.58 -22.59 -49.08
N PRO A 83 18.93 -21.31 -48.86
CA PRO A 83 17.96 -20.31 -48.43
C PRO A 83 16.97 -19.94 -49.56
N PRO A 84 15.72 -19.55 -49.22
CA PRO A 84 14.73 -19.14 -50.20
C PRO A 84 15.11 -17.81 -50.88
N PRO A 85 14.69 -17.59 -52.14
CA PRO A 85 15.01 -16.37 -52.88
C PRO A 85 14.34 -15.14 -52.25
N SER A 86 15.16 -14.12 -51.96
CA SER A 86 14.70 -12.82 -51.49
C SER A 86 13.94 -12.05 -52.59
N PRO A 87 12.78 -11.45 -52.30
CA PRO A 87 11.92 -10.80 -53.29
C PRO A 87 12.35 -9.39 -53.75
N TYR A 88 13.57 -8.93 -53.43
CA TYR A 88 14.02 -7.56 -53.73
C TYR A 88 15.24 -7.47 -54.67
N GLY A 89 15.31 -8.34 -55.67
CA GLY A 89 16.33 -8.29 -56.73
C GLY A 89 15.83 -7.60 -58.01
N ALA A 90 15.87 -6.26 -58.07
CA ALA A 90 15.78 -5.53 -59.33
C ALA A 90 17.20 -5.30 -59.90
N PRO A 91 17.43 -5.44 -61.22
CA PRO A 91 18.77 -5.34 -61.82
C PRO A 91 19.17 -3.87 -62.01
N GLY A 92 19.97 -3.33 -61.07
CA GLY A 92 20.57 -2.00 -61.15
C GLY A 92 21.97 -2.03 -61.75
N LYS A 93 22.17 -1.26 -62.83
CA LYS A 93 23.42 -1.06 -63.58
C LYS A 93 24.59 -0.57 -62.69
N PRO A 94 25.84 -1.02 -62.90
CA PRO A 94 26.99 -0.52 -62.17
C PRO A 94 27.54 0.78 -62.77
N GLY A 95 27.79 1.77 -61.91
CA GLY A 95 28.74 2.86 -62.21
C GLY A 95 28.15 4.26 -62.24
N VAL A 96 27.86 4.86 -61.07
CA VAL A 96 28.03 6.29 -60.81
C VAL A 96 28.28 6.49 -59.30
N PRO A 97 29.42 7.08 -58.86
CA PRO A 97 29.60 7.46 -57.47
C PRO A 97 28.82 8.74 -57.16
N VAL A 98 27.83 8.67 -56.28
CA VAL A 98 27.16 9.86 -55.72
C VAL A 98 27.81 10.21 -54.39
N MET A 99 28.82 11.08 -54.43
CA MET A 99 29.25 11.85 -53.25
C MET A 99 28.21 12.92 -52.97
N ARG A 100 27.56 12.86 -51.80
CA ARG A 100 26.82 13.99 -51.24
C ARG A 100 27.78 14.81 -50.35
N PRO A 101 27.90 16.13 -50.55
CA PRO A 101 28.64 16.99 -49.64
C PRO A 101 27.83 17.25 -48.37
N VAL A 102 28.45 17.06 -47.21
CA VAL A 102 27.95 17.53 -45.91
C VAL A 102 28.20 19.04 -45.85
N THR A 103 27.12 19.80 -45.74
CA THR A 103 27.12 21.25 -45.54
C THR A 103 27.79 21.63 -44.22
N ALA A 104 28.79 22.51 -44.33
CA ALA A 104 29.45 23.18 -43.22
C ALA A 104 28.49 24.10 -42.46
N PHE A 105 28.47 24.00 -41.13
CA PHE A 105 27.91 25.03 -40.27
C PHE A 105 28.94 26.14 -40.07
N SER A 106 28.55 27.35 -40.49
CA SER A 106 29.29 28.60 -40.28
C SER A 106 29.45 28.94 -38.81
N MET A 107 30.70 29.16 -38.38
CA MET A 107 31.04 29.87 -37.15
C MET A 107 31.17 31.38 -37.46
N PRO A 108 30.42 32.28 -36.79
CA PRO A 108 30.85 33.67 -36.69
C PRO A 108 31.86 33.82 -35.55
N ALA A 109 33.05 34.29 -35.91
CA ALA A 109 34.06 34.77 -34.98
C ALA A 109 33.54 36.02 -34.24
N GLY A 110 33.40 35.90 -32.92
CA GLY A 110 33.14 37.02 -32.01
C GLY A 110 33.91 36.79 -30.72
N GLY A 111 34.89 37.65 -30.44
CA GLY A 111 35.77 37.55 -29.28
C GLY A 111 35.04 37.78 -27.94
N PRO A 112 35.65 37.36 -26.82
CA PRO A 112 34.99 37.43 -25.51
C PRO A 112 34.98 38.86 -24.96
N ALA A 113 33.79 39.38 -24.70
CA ALA A 113 33.57 40.54 -23.84
C ALA A 113 33.75 40.14 -22.35
N PRO A 114 34.25 41.04 -21.48
CA PRO A 114 34.48 40.74 -20.06
C PRO A 114 33.15 40.60 -19.31
N GLY A 115 32.80 39.37 -18.96
CA GLY A 115 31.63 39.04 -18.13
C GLY A 115 31.84 39.42 -16.66
N ILE A 116 30.87 40.16 -16.13
CA ILE A 116 30.72 40.57 -14.73
C ILE A 116 30.64 39.31 -13.84
N ARG A 117 31.56 39.19 -12.89
CA ARG A 117 31.55 38.13 -11.86
C ARG A 117 30.53 38.47 -10.77
N ILE A 118 29.35 37.87 -10.84
CA ILE A 118 28.42 37.83 -9.71
C ILE A 118 28.90 36.71 -8.78
N ARG A 119 29.53 37.07 -7.66
CA ARG A 119 29.83 36.15 -6.56
C ARG A 119 28.71 36.26 -5.53
N THR A 120 27.97 35.19 -5.31
CA THR A 120 27.05 35.03 -4.18
C THR A 120 27.89 34.79 -2.92
N PRO A 121 27.83 35.66 -1.88
CA PRO A 121 28.55 35.40 -0.64
C PRO A 121 27.83 34.29 0.15
N VAL A 122 28.53 33.18 0.40
CA VAL A 122 28.11 32.14 1.35
C VAL A 122 28.64 32.55 2.73
N PRO A 123 27.82 32.61 3.79
CA PRO A 123 28.27 32.96 5.13
C PRO A 123 29.14 31.83 5.72
N SER A 124 30.42 32.14 5.93
CA SER A 124 31.35 31.29 6.69
C SER A 124 31.07 31.41 8.18
N TRP A 125 30.81 30.28 8.83
CA TRP A 125 30.70 30.20 10.30
C TRP A 125 32.10 30.25 10.93
N PRO A 126 32.26 30.87 12.12
CA PRO A 126 33.56 30.98 12.78
C PRO A 126 34.06 29.61 13.24
N SER A 127 35.20 29.21 12.68
CA SER A 127 35.98 28.07 13.14
C SER A 127 36.63 28.43 14.48
N VAL A 128 36.15 27.84 15.57
CA VAL A 128 36.80 27.96 16.88
C VAL A 128 38.11 27.17 16.83
N ALA A 129 39.22 27.90 16.97
CA ALA A 129 40.54 27.33 17.11
C ALA A 129 40.63 26.60 18.46
N ALA A 130 40.62 25.26 18.43
CA ALA A 130 41.02 24.46 19.57
C ALA A 130 42.55 24.43 19.60
N ALA A 131 43.11 25.03 20.65
CA ALA A 131 44.53 25.04 20.93
C ALA A 131 45.06 23.62 21.12
N SER A 132 46.10 23.26 20.35
CA SER A 132 46.98 22.13 20.66
C SER A 132 47.69 22.39 21.98
N ALA A 133 47.29 21.66 23.02
CA ALA A 133 48.10 21.43 24.20
C ALA A 133 48.29 19.92 24.33
N ALA A 134 49.53 19.47 24.13
CA ALA A 134 49.94 18.12 24.46
C ALA A 134 49.91 17.91 25.98
N PRO A 135 49.52 16.72 26.47
CA PRO A 135 49.94 16.27 27.78
C PRO A 135 50.92 15.10 27.68
N ALA A 136 51.82 15.10 28.65
CA ALA A 136 52.92 14.18 28.84
C ALA A 136 52.47 12.75 29.10
N THR A 137 53.36 11.83 28.73
CA THR A 137 53.44 10.44 29.19
C THR A 137 53.34 10.33 30.71
N SER A 138 52.46 9.44 31.18
CA SER A 138 52.54 8.82 32.49
C SER A 138 52.02 7.38 32.37
N GLU A 139 52.96 6.44 32.53
CA GLU A 139 52.70 5.03 32.80
C GLU A 139 52.19 4.89 34.24
N THR A 140 50.94 4.47 34.43
CA THR A 140 50.57 3.64 35.59
C THR A 140 49.30 2.87 35.24
N GLY A 141 49.36 1.54 35.30
CA GLY A 141 48.20 0.69 35.10
C GLY A 141 47.20 0.84 36.23
N ASP A 142 45.94 1.11 35.88
CA ASP A 142 44.81 0.73 36.72
C ASP A 142 43.59 0.44 35.84
N ARG A 143 42.94 -0.69 36.11
CA ARG A 143 41.86 -1.27 35.30
C ARG A 143 40.55 -0.60 35.70
N ALA A 144 40.29 0.57 35.12
CA ALA A 144 39.05 1.31 35.32
C ALA A 144 37.84 0.48 34.83
N ALA A 145 36.99 0.07 35.76
CA ALA A 145 35.69 -0.49 35.46
C ALA A 145 34.83 0.55 34.70
N PRO A 146 34.06 0.14 33.67
CA PRO A 146 33.20 1.07 32.95
C PRO A 146 32.09 1.56 33.89
N GLY A 147 32.18 2.83 34.30
CA GLY A 147 31.13 3.53 35.01
C GLY A 147 29.91 3.68 34.11
N ALA A 148 28.86 2.91 34.38
CA ALA A 148 27.57 3.09 33.75
C ALA A 148 26.94 4.38 34.31
N ILE A 149 26.87 5.42 33.48
CA ILE A 149 26.12 6.63 33.79
C ILE A 149 24.64 6.27 33.59
N PRO A 150 23.79 6.31 34.63
CA PRO A 150 22.36 6.07 34.47
C PRO A 150 21.75 7.20 33.65
N ILE A 151 21.36 6.91 32.41
CA ILE A 151 20.58 7.82 31.59
C ILE A 151 19.13 7.68 32.07
N PRO A 152 18.52 8.71 32.69
CA PRO A 152 17.12 8.66 33.03
C PRO A 152 16.30 8.52 31.74
N PRO A 153 15.25 7.68 31.70
CA PRO A 153 14.42 7.54 30.51
C PRO A 153 13.77 8.89 30.23
N GLU A 154 14.14 9.48 29.09
CA GLU A 154 13.55 10.72 28.59
C GLU A 154 12.06 10.46 28.33
N ARG A 155 11.19 11.20 29.03
CA ARG A 155 9.74 11.10 28.82
C ARG A 155 9.40 11.70 27.47
N ASP A 156 9.00 10.84 26.53
CA ASP A 156 8.53 11.28 25.22
C ASP A 156 7.10 11.82 25.33
N PRO A 157 6.86 13.12 25.10
CA PRO A 157 5.54 13.72 25.17
C PRO A 157 4.56 13.16 24.13
N SER A 158 5.06 12.55 23.05
CA SER A 158 4.21 11.92 22.02
C SER A 158 3.58 10.61 22.50
N LEU A 159 4.30 9.82 23.30
CA LEU A 159 3.77 8.60 23.93
C LEU A 159 2.75 8.92 25.01
N ASP A 160 2.93 10.02 25.76
CA ASP A 160 1.94 10.46 26.73
C ASP A 160 0.66 10.98 26.06
N ALA A 161 0.77 11.67 24.93
CA ALA A 161 -0.39 12.03 24.11
C ALA A 161 -1.16 10.81 23.60
N LEU A 162 -0.46 9.76 23.16
CA LEU A 162 -1.05 8.50 22.71
C LEU A 162 -1.79 7.76 23.84
N ARG A 163 -1.22 7.73 25.05
CA ARG A 163 -1.89 7.15 26.23
C ARG A 163 -3.16 7.90 26.59
N ILE A 164 -3.15 9.24 26.54
CA ILE A 164 -4.33 10.06 26.81
C ILE A 164 -5.42 9.79 25.76
N GLN A 165 -5.06 9.68 24.48
CA GLN A 165 -6.01 9.33 23.41
C GLN A 165 -6.63 7.93 23.60
N ALA A 166 -5.84 6.95 24.02
CA ALA A 166 -6.34 5.60 24.29
C ALA A 166 -7.35 5.56 25.45
N VAL A 167 -7.12 6.33 26.53
CA VAL A 167 -8.06 6.44 27.65
C VAL A 167 -9.37 7.10 27.20
N LEU A 168 -9.30 8.20 26.45
CA LEU A 168 -10.49 8.88 25.93
C LEU A 168 -11.30 8.02 24.95
N ALA A 169 -10.64 7.17 24.15
CA ALA A 169 -11.31 6.23 23.26
C ALA A 169 -12.05 5.13 24.06
N ALA A 170 -11.44 4.62 25.13
CA ALA A 170 -12.07 3.64 26.01
C ALA A 170 -13.31 4.21 26.74
N GLU A 171 -13.24 5.47 27.20
CA GLU A 171 -14.38 6.15 27.83
C GLU A 171 -15.56 6.35 26.87
N ARG A 172 -15.30 6.73 25.60
CA ARG A 172 -16.37 6.85 24.59
C ARG A 172 -17.04 5.51 24.30
N ALA A 173 -16.28 4.43 24.22
CA ALA A 173 -16.83 3.09 24.03
C ALA A 173 -17.72 2.65 25.21
N GLN A 174 -17.33 2.99 26.44
CA GLN A 174 -18.14 2.72 27.64
C GLN A 174 -19.44 3.54 27.66
N GLN A 175 -19.40 4.81 27.27
CA GLN A 175 -20.59 5.66 27.18
C GLN A 175 -21.56 5.17 26.10
N ALA A 176 -21.07 4.74 24.94
CA ALA A 176 -21.90 4.15 23.87
C ALA A 176 -22.59 2.85 24.31
N GLY A 177 -21.89 2.01 25.09
CA GLY A 177 -22.48 0.79 25.67
C GLY A 177 -23.63 1.07 26.64
N LEU A 178 -23.53 2.13 27.46
CA LEU A 178 -24.56 2.50 28.43
C LEU A 178 -25.85 3.05 27.77
N LEU A 179 -25.72 3.79 26.67
CA LEU A 179 -26.86 4.31 25.92
C LEU A 179 -27.60 3.22 25.14
N THR A 180 -26.86 2.20 24.67
CA THR A 180 -27.45 1.04 23.98
C THR A 180 -28.21 0.14 24.95
N ALA A 181 -27.76 0.04 26.21
CA ALA A 181 -28.42 -0.75 27.25
C ALA A 181 -29.74 -0.14 27.77
N THR A 182 -29.99 1.15 27.53
CA THR A 182 -31.20 1.87 28.02
C THR A 182 -32.28 2.05 26.96
N ALA A 183 -32.05 1.65 25.70
CA ALA A 183 -32.96 1.87 24.57
C ALA A 183 -33.67 0.59 24.07
N LEU A 184 -34.26 -0.21 24.96
CA LEU A 184 -35.11 -1.36 24.59
C LEU A 184 -36.59 -1.09 24.97
N PRO A 185 -37.48 -0.82 24.01
CA PRO A 185 -38.91 -0.76 24.25
C PRO A 185 -39.60 -2.12 24.01
N GLU A 186 -40.30 -2.57 25.05
CA GLU A 186 -41.62 -3.21 25.07
C GLU A 186 -42.20 -3.73 23.73
N ALA A 187 -42.04 -5.04 23.48
CA ALA A 187 -42.64 -5.74 22.35
C ALA A 187 -44.12 -6.09 22.63
N ARG A 188 -45.03 -5.39 21.94
CA ARG A 188 -46.46 -5.69 21.84
C ARG A 188 -46.71 -6.82 20.82
N SER A 189 -47.56 -7.76 21.22
CA SER A 189 -48.06 -8.91 20.46
C SER A 189 -48.71 -8.54 19.11
N ALA A 190 -48.52 -9.39 18.10
CA ALA A 190 -49.35 -9.43 16.90
C ALA A 190 -49.55 -10.89 16.41
N PRO A 191 -50.67 -11.18 15.72
CA PRO A 191 -51.25 -12.52 15.64
C PRO A 191 -50.92 -13.28 14.35
N GLU A 192 -51.18 -14.58 14.45
CA GLU A 192 -51.13 -15.65 13.45
C GLU A 192 -51.91 -15.32 12.15
N PRO A 193 -51.34 -15.58 10.95
CA PRO A 193 -52.12 -15.63 9.72
C PRO A 193 -52.44 -17.06 9.27
N ALA A 194 -53.71 -17.23 8.93
CA ALA A 194 -54.33 -18.43 8.40
C ALA A 194 -53.78 -18.84 7.01
N SER A 195 -53.79 -20.15 6.79
CA SER A 195 -53.57 -20.80 5.51
C SER A 195 -54.78 -20.66 4.58
N GLY A 196 -54.53 -20.36 3.31
CA GLY A 196 -55.47 -20.46 2.18
C GLY A 196 -54.70 -20.12 0.90
N GLU A 197 -54.30 -21.10 0.09
CA GLU A 197 -55.07 -21.76 -0.97
C GLU A 197 -54.73 -21.19 -2.37
N THR A 198 -54.38 -22.13 -3.24
CA THR A 198 -53.81 -22.10 -4.60
C THR A 198 -54.60 -21.34 -5.67
N ALA A 199 -53.89 -20.59 -6.55
CA ALA A 199 -54.24 -20.46 -7.98
C ALA A 199 -53.14 -19.80 -8.85
N GLY A 200 -52.63 -20.54 -9.85
CA GLY A 200 -52.26 -20.02 -11.19
C GLY A 200 -50.80 -19.55 -11.46
N PRO A 201 -50.02 -20.24 -12.32
CA PRO A 201 -48.70 -19.78 -12.77
C PRO A 201 -48.86 -18.78 -13.92
N GLY A 202 -49.03 -17.50 -13.58
CA GLY A 202 -48.84 -16.40 -14.51
C GLY A 202 -47.35 -16.11 -14.65
N ARG A 203 -46.74 -16.52 -15.77
CA ARG A 203 -45.37 -16.21 -16.15
C ARG A 203 -45.23 -14.69 -16.33
N ILE A 204 -44.76 -14.00 -15.29
CA ILE A 204 -44.34 -12.61 -15.36
C ILE A 204 -43.10 -12.59 -16.27
N PRO A 205 -43.06 -11.75 -17.33
CA PRO A 205 -41.87 -11.62 -18.16
C PRO A 205 -40.72 -11.11 -17.27
N ASP A 206 -39.58 -11.79 -17.34
CA ASP A 206 -38.33 -11.41 -16.68
C ASP A 206 -38.01 -9.94 -17.02
N ALA A 207 -38.37 -9.03 -16.11
CA ALA A 207 -37.84 -7.68 -16.14
C ALA A 207 -36.33 -7.80 -15.97
N PRO A 208 -35.52 -7.14 -16.82
CA PRO A 208 -34.08 -7.18 -16.65
C PRO A 208 -33.80 -6.71 -15.22
N ALA A 209 -33.15 -7.55 -14.42
CA ALA A 209 -32.70 -7.17 -13.09
C ALA A 209 -31.79 -5.96 -13.28
N ILE A 210 -32.34 -4.77 -13.06
CA ILE A 210 -31.55 -3.54 -13.05
C ILE A 210 -30.59 -3.75 -11.90
N ASP A 211 -29.31 -3.88 -12.23
CA ASP A 211 -28.25 -3.96 -11.25
C ASP A 211 -28.32 -2.67 -10.42
N ALA A 212 -28.98 -2.75 -9.27
CA ALA A 212 -29.25 -1.63 -8.37
C ALA A 212 -28.00 -1.22 -7.57
N THR A 213 -26.83 -1.65 -8.04
CA THR A 213 -25.55 -1.35 -7.43
C THR A 213 -25.29 0.16 -7.47
N PRO A 214 -25.00 0.79 -6.31
CA PRO A 214 -24.66 2.20 -6.20
C PRO A 214 -23.49 2.57 -7.11
N ALA A 215 -23.52 3.80 -7.65
CA ALA A 215 -22.44 4.33 -8.49
C ALA A 215 -21.05 4.16 -7.86
N LEU A 216 -20.93 4.49 -6.57
CA LEU A 216 -19.66 4.40 -5.84
C LEU A 216 -19.09 2.98 -5.82
N VAL A 217 -19.93 1.97 -5.58
CA VAL A 217 -19.51 0.56 -5.57
C VAL A 217 -18.98 0.14 -6.94
N ARG A 218 -19.63 0.55 -8.04
CA ARG A 218 -19.14 0.27 -9.40
C ARG A 218 -17.81 0.95 -9.68
N ILE A 219 -17.64 2.20 -9.25
CA ILE A 219 -16.38 2.94 -9.40
C ILE A 219 -15.25 2.24 -8.65
N LEU A 220 -15.50 1.77 -7.42
CA LEU A 220 -14.51 1.04 -6.62
C LEU A 220 -14.11 -0.31 -7.24
N ARG A 221 -15.03 -0.96 -7.97
CA ARG A 221 -14.75 -2.15 -8.79
C ARG A 221 -14.01 -1.85 -10.10
N GLY A 222 -13.63 -0.59 -10.35
CA GLY A 222 -12.90 -0.17 -11.55
C GLY A 222 -13.77 0.09 -12.78
N ASP A 223 -15.10 0.21 -12.65
CA ASP A 223 -15.98 0.52 -13.77
C ASP A 223 -15.77 1.97 -14.26
N ARG A 224 -14.94 2.11 -15.29
CA ARG A 224 -14.63 3.40 -15.93
C ARG A 224 -15.88 4.07 -16.51
N HIS A 225 -16.87 3.33 -16.97
CA HIS A 225 -18.10 3.90 -17.52
C HIS A 225 -18.99 4.45 -16.40
N ALA A 226 -19.06 3.78 -15.25
CA ALA A 226 -19.71 4.32 -14.05
C ALA A 226 -19.04 5.65 -13.63
N LEU A 227 -17.71 5.69 -13.54
CA LEU A 227 -16.96 6.90 -13.20
C LEU A 227 -17.29 8.06 -14.15
N LEU A 228 -17.23 7.84 -15.47
CA LEU A 228 -17.49 8.89 -16.45
C LEU A 228 -18.96 9.36 -16.43
N ARG A 229 -19.91 8.47 -16.16
CA ARG A 229 -21.34 8.83 -16.00
C ARG A 229 -21.57 9.67 -14.75
N THR A 230 -20.99 9.29 -13.62
CA THR A 230 -21.03 10.06 -12.37
C THR A 230 -20.41 11.44 -12.56
N VAL A 231 -19.23 11.53 -13.19
CA VAL A 231 -18.58 12.82 -13.49
C VAL A 231 -19.43 13.68 -14.41
N LYS A 232 -20.07 13.10 -15.44
CA LYS A 232 -20.99 13.83 -16.32
C LYS A 232 -22.20 14.36 -15.57
N ALA A 233 -22.78 13.56 -14.68
CA ALA A 233 -23.91 13.97 -13.84
C ALA A 233 -23.54 15.12 -12.90
N LEU A 234 -22.34 15.07 -12.29
CA LEU A 234 -21.85 16.10 -11.37
C LEU A 234 -21.43 17.40 -12.06
N ALA A 235 -20.82 17.32 -13.25
CA ALA A 235 -20.44 18.49 -14.02
C ALA A 235 -21.65 19.18 -14.69
N GLY A 236 -22.75 18.44 -14.91
CA GLY A 236 -23.93 18.95 -15.60
C GLY A 236 -23.60 19.41 -17.02
N ALA A 237 -24.01 20.64 -17.36
CA ALA A 237 -23.72 21.25 -18.65
C ALA A 237 -22.33 21.93 -18.73
N ASP A 238 -21.61 22.04 -17.62
CA ASP A 238 -20.33 22.74 -17.58
C ASP A 238 -19.16 21.79 -17.88
N ASP A 239 -18.68 21.86 -19.11
CA ASP A 239 -17.56 21.05 -19.58
C ASP A 239 -16.24 21.36 -18.84
N ALA A 240 -16.09 22.58 -18.29
CA ALA A 240 -14.89 22.96 -17.55
C ALA A 240 -14.79 22.22 -16.21
N LEU A 241 -15.93 21.88 -15.59
CA LEU A 241 -15.98 21.15 -14.31
C LEU A 241 -15.72 19.64 -14.45
N ARG A 242 -15.78 19.07 -15.66
CA ARG A 242 -15.57 17.63 -15.87
C ARG A 242 -14.19 17.15 -15.42
N ARG A 243 -13.13 17.93 -15.70
CA ARG A 243 -11.75 17.54 -15.34
C ARG A 243 -11.52 17.58 -13.82
N PRO A 244 -11.87 18.65 -13.10
CA PRO A 244 -11.82 18.69 -11.64
C PRO A 244 -12.63 17.56 -10.99
N TRP A 245 -13.87 17.33 -11.43
CA TRP A 245 -14.69 16.26 -10.88
C TRP A 245 -14.11 14.87 -11.10
N ARG A 246 -13.54 14.60 -12.27
CA ARG A 246 -12.85 13.33 -12.53
C ARG A 246 -11.67 13.12 -11.58
N ALA A 247 -10.87 14.16 -11.34
CA ALA A 247 -9.75 14.09 -10.40
C ALA A 247 -10.24 13.82 -8.97
N ALA A 248 -11.26 14.54 -8.52
CA ALA A 248 -11.83 14.36 -7.18
C ALA A 248 -12.44 12.95 -6.98
N MET A 249 -13.14 12.41 -7.99
CA MET A 249 -13.71 11.06 -7.93
C MET A 249 -12.63 9.96 -7.93
N ALA A 250 -11.57 10.14 -8.75
CA ALA A 250 -10.43 9.22 -8.74
C ALA A 250 -9.71 9.25 -7.39
N GLY A 251 -9.44 10.45 -6.85
CA GLY A 251 -8.81 10.61 -5.55
C GLY A 251 -9.64 10.00 -4.41
N LEU A 252 -10.96 10.08 -4.47
CA LEU A 252 -11.85 9.45 -3.50
C LEU A 252 -11.73 7.92 -3.58
N ALA A 253 -11.82 7.37 -4.80
CA ALA A 253 -11.70 5.92 -5.01
C ALA A 253 -10.33 5.40 -4.53
N ASP A 254 -9.25 6.07 -4.91
CA ASP A 254 -7.88 5.71 -4.50
C ASP A 254 -7.72 5.74 -2.97
N ALA A 255 -8.29 6.74 -2.30
CA ALA A 255 -8.22 6.83 -0.85
C ALA A 255 -9.04 5.73 -0.15
N LEU A 256 -10.22 5.40 -0.67
CA LEU A 256 -11.03 4.29 -0.17
C LEU A 256 -10.35 2.93 -0.39
N ILE A 257 -9.74 2.72 -1.56
CA ILE A 257 -8.96 1.51 -1.86
C ILE A 257 -7.77 1.40 -0.89
N ARG A 258 -7.00 2.48 -0.71
CA ARG A 258 -5.89 2.51 0.27
C ARG A 258 -6.38 2.15 1.66
N ARG A 259 -7.51 2.71 2.09
CA ARG A 259 -8.11 2.42 3.39
C ARG A 259 -8.57 0.96 3.52
N ALA A 260 -9.13 0.39 2.47
CA ALA A 260 -9.51 -1.02 2.43
C ALA A 260 -8.28 -1.94 2.58
N ILE A 261 -7.18 -1.62 1.90
CA ILE A 261 -5.89 -2.33 2.04
C ILE A 261 -5.36 -2.23 3.48
N GLU A 262 -5.38 -1.03 4.07
CA GLU A 262 -4.96 -0.83 5.47
C GLU A 262 -5.78 -1.65 6.47
N ARG A 263 -7.05 -1.91 6.17
CA ARG A 263 -7.95 -2.75 6.98
C ARG A 263 -7.90 -4.24 6.62
N GLY A 264 -7.07 -4.65 5.66
CA GLY A 264 -6.99 -6.03 5.20
C GLY A 264 -8.25 -6.53 4.49
N LEU A 265 -9.07 -5.63 3.92
CA LEU A 265 -10.25 -5.99 3.14
C LEU A 265 -9.82 -6.41 1.73
N LEU A 266 -9.43 -7.68 1.64
CA LEU A 266 -8.96 -8.31 0.41
C LEU A 266 -9.90 -9.47 0.03
N ASP A 267 -10.07 -9.64 -1.27
CA ASP A 267 -10.72 -10.78 -1.88
C ASP A 267 -9.66 -11.69 -2.51
N PHE A 268 -9.75 -12.96 -2.15
CA PHE A 268 -8.78 -13.97 -2.54
C PHE A 268 -9.35 -14.79 -3.70
N PRO A 269 -8.54 -15.04 -4.74
CA PRO A 269 -8.98 -15.78 -5.91
C PRO A 269 -9.31 -17.23 -5.54
N VAL A 270 -10.33 -17.78 -6.18
CA VAL A 270 -10.64 -19.22 -6.12
C VAL A 270 -9.70 -19.95 -7.08
N GLY A 271 -9.15 -21.08 -6.65
CA GLY A 271 -8.24 -21.90 -7.46
C GLY A 271 -6.76 -21.73 -7.11
N ASN A 272 -6.42 -20.84 -6.17
CA ASN A 272 -5.08 -20.77 -5.62
C ASN A 272 -4.89 -21.86 -4.55
N PRO A 273 -3.97 -22.82 -4.72
CA PRO A 273 -3.84 -23.97 -3.81
C PRO A 273 -3.63 -23.60 -2.33
N PHE A 274 -2.95 -22.48 -2.07
CA PHE A 274 -2.72 -22.01 -0.71
C PHE A 274 -3.98 -21.35 -0.14
N TRP A 275 -4.56 -20.37 -0.84
CA TRP A 275 -5.74 -19.64 -0.35
C TRP A 275 -6.99 -20.52 -0.24
N ASP A 276 -7.18 -21.47 -1.15
CA ASP A 276 -8.29 -22.42 -1.14
C ASP A 276 -8.30 -23.33 0.12
N THR A 277 -7.19 -23.39 0.86
CA THR A 277 -7.10 -24.16 2.11
C THR A 277 -7.83 -23.46 3.28
N PHE A 278 -8.13 -22.17 3.16
CA PHE A 278 -8.64 -21.33 4.24
C PHE A 278 -9.96 -20.66 3.88
N THR A 279 -10.71 -20.22 4.89
CA THR A 279 -11.88 -19.35 4.67
C THR A 279 -11.43 -17.93 4.35
N THR A 280 -12.28 -17.10 3.72
CA THR A 280 -11.97 -15.68 3.44
C THR A 280 -11.52 -14.92 4.69
N ALA A 281 -12.19 -15.16 5.84
CA ALA A 281 -11.81 -14.54 7.11
C ALA A 281 -10.39 -14.96 7.55
N GLN A 282 -10.04 -16.23 7.40
CA GLN A 282 -8.70 -16.74 7.69
C GLN A 282 -7.65 -16.18 6.74
N CYS A 283 -7.94 -16.09 5.43
CA CYS A 283 -7.05 -15.46 4.46
C CYS A 283 -6.74 -14.01 4.84
N ARG A 284 -7.76 -13.24 5.26
CA ARG A 284 -7.60 -11.85 5.74
C ARG A 284 -6.73 -11.80 7.00
N SER A 285 -6.94 -12.70 7.97
CA SER A 285 -6.08 -12.78 9.16
C SER A 285 -4.62 -13.14 8.84
N ILE A 286 -4.38 -14.01 7.85
CA ILE A 286 -3.01 -14.33 7.38
C ILE A 286 -2.38 -13.10 6.72
N ALA A 287 -3.12 -12.40 5.85
CA ALA A 287 -2.64 -11.19 5.19
C ALA A 287 -2.33 -10.06 6.19
N GLU A 288 -3.16 -9.90 7.22
CA GLU A 288 -2.91 -8.97 8.34
C GLU A 288 -1.64 -9.34 9.11
N ALA A 289 -1.45 -10.63 9.43
CA ALA A 289 -0.24 -11.11 10.08
C ALA A 289 1.02 -10.89 9.23
N LEU A 290 0.94 -11.08 7.91
CA LEU A 290 2.02 -10.76 6.96
C LEU A 290 2.33 -9.26 6.95
N ALA A 291 1.30 -8.41 6.93
CA ALA A 291 1.46 -6.97 6.97
C ALA A 291 2.13 -6.51 8.27
N ALA A 292 1.79 -7.12 9.41
CA ALA A 292 2.44 -6.86 10.71
C ALA A 292 3.93 -7.27 10.73
N LEU A 293 4.34 -8.26 9.93
CA LEU A 293 5.74 -8.64 9.71
C LEU A 293 6.46 -7.74 8.69
N GLY A 294 5.74 -6.80 8.06
CA GLY A 294 6.25 -5.87 7.06
C GLY A 294 6.13 -6.35 5.61
N PHE A 295 5.34 -7.40 5.35
CA PHE A 295 5.06 -7.92 4.01
C PHE A 295 3.64 -7.53 3.60
N ARG A 296 3.50 -6.42 2.87
CA ARG A 296 2.20 -5.82 2.55
C ARG A 296 1.81 -6.08 1.10
N PHE A 297 0.51 -6.13 0.84
CA PHE A 297 -0.03 -6.05 -0.50
C PHE A 297 0.14 -4.63 -1.06
N ASP A 298 0.53 -4.50 -2.32
CA ASP A 298 0.73 -3.22 -3.00
C ASP A 298 -0.56 -2.57 -3.51
N GLY A 299 -1.65 -3.34 -3.60
CA GLY A 299 -2.94 -2.89 -4.11
C GLY A 299 -3.20 -3.23 -5.58
N ILE A 300 -2.24 -3.86 -6.27
CA ILE A 300 -2.35 -4.21 -7.69
C ILE A 300 -2.30 -5.72 -7.86
N ASP A 301 -1.12 -6.32 -7.76
CA ASP A 301 -0.90 -7.74 -8.04
C ASP A 301 0.35 -8.29 -7.33
N GLY A 302 0.84 -7.61 -6.28
CA GLY A 302 2.16 -7.94 -5.75
C GLY A 302 2.42 -7.52 -4.31
N TRP A 303 3.70 -7.68 -3.94
CA TRP A 303 4.22 -7.27 -2.66
C TRP A 303 4.71 -5.83 -2.73
N ALA A 304 4.28 -5.01 -1.77
CA ALA A 304 4.79 -3.66 -1.63
C ALA A 304 6.31 -3.68 -1.40
N ASP A 305 7.00 -2.67 -1.94
CA ASP A 305 8.45 -2.51 -1.86
C ASP A 305 9.25 -3.72 -2.40
N GLU A 306 8.64 -4.53 -3.28
CA GLU A 306 9.20 -5.79 -3.82
C GLU A 306 9.65 -6.78 -2.73
N ARG A 307 9.15 -6.60 -1.50
CA ARG A 307 9.58 -7.39 -0.35
C ARG A 307 8.77 -8.67 -0.28
N ILE A 308 9.34 -9.73 -0.84
CA ILE A 308 8.72 -11.06 -0.85
C ILE A 308 9.03 -11.80 0.47
N PRO A 309 8.04 -12.35 1.18
CA PRO A 309 8.28 -13.17 2.36
C PRO A 309 8.97 -14.49 2.01
N SER A 310 9.79 -15.00 2.93
CA SER A 310 10.28 -16.37 2.85
C SER A 310 9.21 -17.36 3.31
N TYR A 311 9.42 -18.64 2.99
CA TYR A 311 8.63 -19.75 3.55
C TYR A 311 8.47 -19.67 5.07
N ARG A 312 9.54 -19.28 5.79
CA ARG A 312 9.54 -19.15 7.26
C ARG A 312 8.62 -18.03 7.71
N ASP A 313 8.61 -16.91 7.00
CA ASP A 313 7.78 -15.75 7.32
C ASP A 313 6.30 -16.07 7.10
N LEU A 314 5.98 -16.77 5.99
CA LEU A 314 4.62 -17.24 5.73
C LEU A 314 4.15 -18.22 6.80
N THR A 315 5.00 -19.17 7.20
CA THR A 315 4.70 -20.12 8.29
C THR A 315 4.44 -19.39 9.61
N ALA A 316 5.23 -18.35 9.91
CA ALA A 316 5.06 -17.53 11.10
C ALA A 316 3.74 -16.74 11.05
N ALA A 317 3.40 -16.15 9.90
CA ALA A 317 2.14 -15.42 9.73
C ALA A 317 0.91 -16.31 9.92
N VAL A 318 0.92 -17.53 9.36
CA VAL A 318 -0.14 -18.53 9.59
C VAL A 318 -0.30 -18.85 11.08
N ALA A 319 0.81 -19.03 11.80
CA ALA A 319 0.77 -19.28 13.24
C ALA A 319 0.24 -18.07 14.04
N VAL A 320 0.62 -16.84 13.66
CA VAL A 320 0.11 -15.59 14.27
C VAL A 320 -1.39 -15.42 14.03
N ALA A 321 -1.88 -15.83 12.85
CA ALA A 321 -3.31 -15.87 12.55
C ALA A 321 -4.10 -16.94 13.35
N GLY A 322 -3.44 -17.66 14.28
CA GLY A 322 -4.06 -18.68 15.12
C GLY A 322 -4.33 -20.01 14.40
N LEU A 323 -3.74 -20.21 13.22
CA LEU A 323 -3.89 -21.41 12.41
C LEU A 323 -2.71 -22.34 12.62
N GLU A 324 -2.95 -23.65 12.62
CA GLU A 324 -1.87 -24.63 12.84
C GLU A 324 -1.14 -24.93 11.51
N PRO A 325 0.15 -24.57 11.38
CA PRO A 325 0.88 -24.74 10.12
C PRO A 325 0.98 -26.19 9.64
N ARG A 326 0.89 -27.15 10.57
CA ARG A 326 0.96 -28.60 10.29
C ARG A 326 -0.27 -29.13 9.56
N ARG A 327 -1.39 -28.38 9.55
CA ARG A 327 -2.61 -28.78 8.86
C ARG A 327 -2.60 -28.47 7.36
N ILE A 328 -1.66 -27.64 6.92
CA ILE A 328 -1.48 -27.26 5.52
C ILE A 328 -0.76 -28.41 4.82
N ARG A 329 -1.46 -29.06 3.88
CA ARG A 329 -0.96 -30.25 3.18
C ARG A 329 0.07 -29.92 2.11
N ALA A 330 -0.14 -28.81 1.41
CA ALA A 330 0.73 -28.36 0.33
C ALA A 330 1.13 -26.91 0.63
N TRP A 331 2.39 -26.73 1.01
CA TRP A 331 2.94 -25.40 1.15
C TRP A 331 3.42 -24.87 -0.20
N PRO A 332 3.18 -23.59 -0.51
CA PRO A 332 3.68 -22.97 -1.72
C PRO A 332 5.20 -22.92 -1.72
N THR A 333 5.77 -23.10 -2.91
CA THR A 333 7.19 -22.84 -3.23
C THR A 333 7.51 -21.36 -3.13
N GLN A 334 8.79 -20.99 -3.07
CA GLN A 334 9.19 -19.58 -2.98
C GLN A 334 8.70 -18.74 -4.19
N GLU A 335 8.62 -19.34 -5.38
CA GLU A 335 8.08 -18.69 -6.58
C GLU A 335 6.57 -18.46 -6.46
N GLU A 336 5.82 -19.45 -5.97
CA GLU A 336 4.38 -19.32 -5.71
C GLU A 336 4.11 -18.30 -4.58
N ILE A 337 4.97 -18.22 -3.57
CA ILE A 337 4.89 -17.17 -2.53
C ILE A 337 5.10 -15.78 -3.13
N ALA A 338 6.04 -15.63 -4.07
CA ALA A 338 6.24 -14.36 -4.77
C ALA A 338 5.00 -13.96 -5.58
N ALA A 339 4.26 -14.93 -6.12
CA ALA A 339 3.04 -14.72 -6.90
C ALA A 339 1.74 -14.75 -6.07
N LEU A 340 1.82 -14.84 -4.74
CA LEU A 340 0.67 -15.13 -3.88
C LEU A 340 -0.45 -14.08 -3.96
N TYR A 341 -0.08 -12.82 -4.24
CA TYR A 341 -1.00 -11.70 -4.39
C TYR A 341 -1.36 -11.34 -5.84
N ARG A 342 -0.88 -12.10 -6.84
CA ARG A 342 -1.09 -11.78 -8.26
C ARG A 342 -2.55 -11.62 -8.67
N GLU A 343 -3.41 -12.44 -8.08
CA GLU A 343 -4.84 -12.48 -8.40
C GLU A 343 -5.71 -12.00 -7.22
N VAL A 344 -5.09 -11.44 -6.18
CA VAL A 344 -5.82 -10.88 -5.03
C VAL A 344 -6.33 -9.49 -5.38
N THR A 345 -7.61 -9.25 -5.13
CA THR A 345 -8.27 -7.97 -5.40
C THR A 345 -8.66 -7.27 -4.11
N VAL A 346 -8.79 -5.95 -4.14
CA VAL A 346 -9.25 -5.18 -2.98
C VAL A 346 -10.77 -5.18 -2.91
N ALA A 347 -11.32 -5.64 -1.79
CA ALA A 347 -12.76 -5.64 -1.51
C ALA A 347 -13.22 -4.26 -1.03
N ALA A 348 -12.91 -3.21 -1.79
CA ALA A 348 -13.17 -1.82 -1.38
C ALA A 348 -14.67 -1.52 -1.27
N ASP A 349 -15.51 -2.28 -1.98
CA ASP A 349 -16.96 -2.21 -1.86
C ASP A 349 -17.47 -2.70 -0.51
N GLU A 350 -16.85 -3.69 0.13
CA GLU A 350 -17.21 -4.11 1.50
C GLU A 350 -17.03 -2.98 2.52
N LEU A 351 -16.02 -2.13 2.32
CA LEU A 351 -15.77 -0.96 3.17
C LEU A 351 -16.98 -0.02 3.18
N VAL A 352 -17.64 0.12 2.02
CA VAL A 352 -18.77 1.02 1.84
C VAL A 352 -20.11 0.30 2.04
N ALA A 353 -20.22 -1.01 1.77
CA ALA A 353 -21.46 -1.78 1.79
C ALA A 353 -22.29 -1.63 3.07
N GLY A 354 -21.63 -1.47 4.23
CA GLY A 354 -22.29 -1.21 5.51
C GLY A 354 -22.72 0.25 5.74
N GLN A 355 -22.17 1.21 4.97
CA GLN A 355 -22.32 2.67 5.14
C GLN A 355 -23.00 3.37 3.95
N VAL A 356 -23.19 2.68 2.81
CA VAL A 356 -23.71 3.28 1.54
C VAL A 356 -25.02 4.05 1.76
N VAL A 357 -25.88 3.57 2.66
CA VAL A 357 -27.23 4.12 2.82
C VAL A 357 -27.20 5.57 3.32
N GLN A 358 -26.17 5.97 4.07
CA GLN A 358 -26.12 7.32 4.66
C GLN A 358 -24.98 8.17 4.11
N LEU A 359 -23.81 7.59 3.81
CA LEU A 359 -22.62 8.29 3.28
C LEU A 359 -22.45 9.69 3.91
N GLU A 360 -22.51 9.77 5.24
CA GLU A 360 -22.43 11.04 5.94
C GLU A 360 -21.04 11.65 5.74
N LEU A 361 -20.97 12.98 5.57
CA LEU A 361 -19.71 13.66 5.24
C LEU A 361 -18.60 13.34 6.25
N THR A 362 -18.94 13.39 7.54
CA THR A 362 -18.00 13.13 8.63
C THR A 362 -17.47 11.69 8.58
N GLU A 363 -18.34 10.70 8.32
CA GLU A 363 -17.93 9.30 8.22
C GLU A 363 -16.99 9.07 7.04
N VAL A 364 -17.31 9.64 5.88
CA VAL A 364 -16.45 9.52 4.69
C VAL A 364 -15.12 10.23 4.88
N GLN A 365 -15.10 11.40 5.53
CA GLN A 365 -13.87 12.11 5.87
C GLN A 365 -13.00 11.32 6.86
N GLU A 366 -13.60 10.71 7.89
CA GLU A 366 -12.90 9.84 8.83
C GLU A 366 -12.37 8.57 8.15
N LEU A 367 -13.12 8.04 7.18
CA LEU A 367 -12.74 6.86 6.43
C LEU A 367 -11.54 7.14 5.51
N VAL A 368 -11.61 8.22 4.74
CA VAL A 368 -10.59 8.65 3.78
C VAL A 368 -9.34 9.23 4.46
N GLY A 369 -9.50 9.83 5.64
CA GLY A 369 -8.46 10.56 6.34
C GLY A 369 -8.40 12.04 5.94
N ALA A 370 -7.98 12.90 6.87
CA ALA A 370 -8.19 14.34 6.81
C ALA A 370 -7.36 15.13 5.77
N GLN A 371 -6.51 14.49 4.94
CA GLN A 371 -5.41 15.20 4.24
C GLN A 371 -5.32 15.00 2.73
N THR A 372 -6.42 14.75 2.02
CA THR A 372 -6.37 14.70 0.55
C THR A 372 -6.81 16.03 -0.06
N LEU A 373 -5.84 16.89 -0.41
CA LEU A 373 -6.08 18.20 -1.04
C LEU A 373 -6.92 18.09 -2.32
N ASP A 374 -6.79 16.97 -3.05
CA ASP A 374 -7.54 16.73 -4.29
C ASP A 374 -9.06 16.55 -4.09
N LEU A 375 -9.52 16.48 -2.83
CA LEU A 375 -10.93 16.27 -2.47
C LEU A 375 -11.64 17.56 -2.03
N GLU A 376 -10.99 18.72 -2.06
CA GLU A 376 -11.63 19.99 -1.66
C GLU A 376 -12.92 20.28 -2.43
N LEU A 377 -12.93 20.05 -3.76
CA LEU A 377 -14.11 20.21 -4.58
C LEU A 377 -15.24 19.28 -4.14
N LEU A 378 -14.90 18.03 -3.85
CA LEU A 378 -15.83 17.01 -3.40
C LEU A 378 -16.46 17.39 -2.07
N TRP A 379 -15.65 17.83 -1.10
CA TRP A 379 -16.13 18.23 0.23
C TRP A 379 -17.03 19.45 0.17
N ARG A 380 -16.69 20.44 -0.66
CA ARG A 380 -17.51 21.65 -0.84
C ARG A 380 -18.87 21.35 -1.46
N GLN A 381 -18.96 20.31 -2.29
CA GLN A 381 -20.18 19.94 -3.02
C GLN A 381 -20.67 18.54 -2.63
N TRP A 382 -20.44 18.13 -1.38
CA TRP A 382 -20.68 16.76 -0.93
C TRP A 382 -22.13 16.33 -1.08
N GLU A 383 -23.10 17.17 -0.73
CA GLU A 383 -24.52 16.81 -0.83
C GLU A 383 -24.94 16.45 -2.26
N VAL A 384 -24.41 17.18 -3.25
CA VAL A 384 -24.66 16.90 -4.67
C VAL A 384 -23.94 15.61 -5.09
N ALA A 385 -22.68 15.46 -4.67
CA ALA A 385 -21.90 14.25 -4.94
C ALA A 385 -22.54 13.00 -4.34
N ARG A 386 -22.96 13.05 -3.08
CA ARG A 386 -23.60 11.97 -2.33
C ARG A 386 -24.85 11.47 -3.02
N ALA A 387 -25.74 12.38 -3.45
CA ALA A 387 -26.97 12.00 -4.15
C ALA A 387 -26.67 11.22 -5.44
N VAL A 388 -25.66 11.65 -6.22
CA VAL A 388 -25.26 10.95 -7.45
C VAL A 388 -24.52 9.64 -7.16
N LEU A 389 -23.71 9.59 -6.11
CA LEU A 389 -22.93 8.41 -5.71
C LEU A 389 -23.80 7.29 -5.12
N ALA A 390 -24.86 7.65 -4.39
CA ALA A 390 -25.83 6.72 -3.83
C ALA A 390 -26.86 6.24 -4.86
N ALA A 391 -27.06 7.00 -5.95
CA ALA A 391 -28.00 6.61 -6.99
C ALA A 391 -27.53 5.33 -7.71
N PRO A 392 -28.44 4.36 -7.96
CA PRO A 392 -28.12 3.19 -8.76
C PRO A 392 -27.89 3.63 -10.22
N ILE A 393 -26.79 3.18 -10.81
CA ILE A 393 -26.52 3.46 -12.22
C ILE A 393 -27.08 2.31 -13.05
N GLY A 394 -28.22 2.56 -13.72
CA GLY A 394 -28.79 1.61 -14.66
C GLY A 394 -27.77 1.16 -15.73
N SER A 395 -27.73 -0.14 -16.02
CA SER A 395 -27.02 -0.71 -17.16
C SER A 395 -27.75 -0.29 -18.45
N SER A 396 -27.30 0.81 -19.07
CA SER A 396 -27.79 1.25 -20.38
C SER A 396 -27.03 0.59 -21.51
#